data_AF-A0A9E4YLT4-F1
#
_entry.id   AF-A0A9E4YLT4-F1
#
_cell.length_a   1.000
_cell.length_b   1.000
_cell.length_c   1.000
_cell.angle_alpha   90.00
_cell.angle_beta   90.00
_cell.angle_gamma   90.00
#
_symmetry.space_group_name_H-M   'P 1'
#
loop_
_entity.id
_entity.type
_entity.pdbx_description
1 polymer ?
#
loop_
_entity_poly.entity_id
_entity_poly.type
_entity_poly.pdbx_seq_one_letter_code
_entity_poly.pdbx_strand_id
1 'polypeptide(L)'
;MGDEMDFNPYYGVFPYRDFIKTEGIPIVEAYAVDCHTVALEPWERLGGLGAYVHLAGKSDFLSAYVVEIPPGGELKPEQHMHDELMHV
;
A
#
# COMPACT_ATOMS: atom_id res chain seq x y z
N MET A 1 -34.21 -2.02 -29.96
CA MET A 1 -33.32 -0.86 -30.09
C MET A 1 -32.74 -0.63 -28.71
N GLY A 2 -31.67 -1.35 -28.38
CA GLY A 2 -30.99 -1.22 -27.10
C GLY A 2 -29.70 -0.47 -27.40
N ASP A 3 -29.76 0.85 -27.32
CA ASP A 3 -28.65 1.73 -27.68
C ASP A 3 -27.49 1.55 -26.68
N GLU A 4 -26.28 1.74 -27.19
CA GLU A 4 -24.97 1.47 -26.57
C GLU A 4 -24.88 1.84 -25.09
N MET A 5 -24.35 0.92 -24.27
CA MET A 5 -23.85 1.29 -22.95
C MET A 5 -22.57 2.11 -23.14
N ASP A 6 -22.65 3.42 -22.98
CA ASP A 6 -21.46 4.28 -22.89
C ASP A 6 -20.49 3.69 -21.86
N PHE A 7 -19.28 3.38 -22.31
CA PHE A 7 -18.21 2.88 -21.43
C PHE A 7 -17.87 3.97 -20.42
N ASN A 8 -18.28 3.78 -19.18
CA ASN A 8 -17.87 4.65 -18.08
C ASN A 8 -16.47 4.22 -17.62
N PRO A 9 -15.44 5.09 -17.80
CA PRO A 9 -14.04 4.76 -17.51
C PRO A 9 -13.77 4.59 -16.01
N TYR A 10 -14.73 4.88 -15.15
CA TYR A 10 -14.63 4.70 -13.71
C TYR A 10 -15.11 3.33 -13.22
N TYR A 11 -15.64 2.47 -14.10
CA TYR A 11 -15.96 1.08 -13.73
C TYR A 11 -14.73 0.18 -13.87
N GLY A 12 -14.49 -0.66 -12.86
CA GLY A 12 -13.39 -1.65 -12.87
C GLY A 12 -12.00 -1.07 -12.60
N VAL A 13 -11.91 0.20 -12.18
CA VAL A 13 -10.65 0.80 -11.72
C VAL A 13 -10.38 0.44 -10.26
N PHE A 14 -9.10 0.27 -9.91
CA PHE A 14 -8.65 0.01 -8.53
C PHE A 14 -7.65 1.09 -8.12
N PRO A 15 -8.10 2.33 -7.82
CA PRO A 15 -7.20 3.48 -7.65
C PRO A 15 -6.12 3.26 -6.59
N TYR A 16 -6.48 2.58 -5.49
CA TYR A 16 -5.54 2.20 -4.45
C TYR A 16 -4.48 1.21 -4.96
N ARG A 17 -4.87 0.18 -5.71
CA ARG A 17 -3.92 -0.80 -6.27
C ARG A 17 -3.01 -0.16 -7.31
N ASP A 18 -3.51 0.81 -8.06
CA ASP A 18 -2.68 1.53 -9.03
C ASP A 18 -1.71 2.48 -8.33
N PHE A 19 -2.15 3.17 -7.28
CA PHE A 19 -1.29 3.97 -6.41
C PHE A 19 -0.13 3.16 -5.83
N ILE A 20 -0.39 2.04 -5.16
CA ILE A 20 0.69 1.26 -4.50
C ILE A 20 1.69 0.66 -5.50
N LYS A 21 1.27 0.37 -6.74
CA LYS A 21 2.20 -0.08 -7.79
C LYS A 21 3.21 1.01 -8.15
N THR A 22 2.82 2.29 -8.06
CA THR A 22 3.72 3.40 -8.36
C THR A 22 4.80 3.60 -7.30
N GLU A 23 4.62 3.05 -6.11
CA GLU A 23 5.57 3.24 -5.00
C GLU A 23 6.83 2.39 -5.14
N GLY A 24 6.81 1.37 -6.02
CA GLY A 24 8.02 0.63 -6.39
C GLY A 24 8.60 -0.26 -5.29
N ILE A 25 7.87 -0.48 -4.19
CA ILE A 25 8.26 -1.35 -3.08
C ILE A 25 7.53 -2.70 -3.12
N PRO A 26 8.03 -3.74 -2.42
CA PRO A 26 7.38 -5.04 -2.34
C PRO A 26 5.94 -4.94 -1.85
N ILE A 27 5.06 -5.72 -2.48
CA ILE A 27 3.67 -5.93 -2.03
C ILE A 27 3.53 -7.42 -1.71
N VAL A 28 3.44 -7.74 -0.42
CA VAL A 28 3.29 -9.12 0.06
C VAL A 28 1.81 -9.44 0.20
N GLU A 29 1.31 -10.38 -0.59
CA GLU A 29 -0.07 -10.89 -0.51
C GLU A 29 -0.09 -12.29 0.14
N ALA A 30 -0.70 -12.43 1.32
CA ALA A 30 -0.74 -13.70 2.06
C ALA A 30 -1.89 -13.75 3.09
N TYR A 31 -2.17 -14.93 3.66
CA TYR A 31 -3.13 -15.05 4.79
C TYR A 31 -2.54 -14.62 6.13
N ALA A 32 -1.23 -14.74 6.27
CA ALA A 32 -0.45 -14.31 7.43
C ALA A 32 0.94 -13.91 6.95
N VAL A 33 1.54 -12.91 7.61
CA VAL A 33 2.88 -12.40 7.31
C VAL A 33 3.62 -12.22 8.62
N ASP A 34 4.90 -12.64 8.66
CA ASP A 34 5.81 -12.28 9.72
C ASP A 34 6.47 -10.94 9.38
N CYS A 35 6.09 -9.89 10.10
CA CYS A 35 6.57 -8.53 9.85
C CYS A 35 8.06 -8.34 10.19
N HIS A 36 8.69 -9.26 10.92
CA HIS A 36 10.12 -9.14 11.29
C HIS A 36 11.06 -9.63 10.18
N THR A 37 10.54 -10.39 9.23
CA THR A 37 11.35 -11.09 8.22
C THR A 37 10.98 -10.71 6.79
N VAL A 38 9.99 -9.84 6.60
CA VAL A 38 9.59 -9.35 5.29
C VAL A 38 10.71 -8.56 4.61
N ALA A 39 10.93 -8.81 3.32
CA ALA A 39 11.90 -8.05 2.54
C ALA A 39 11.41 -6.61 2.37
N LEU A 40 12.28 -5.65 2.71
CA LEU A 40 12.01 -4.22 2.59
C LEU A 40 12.89 -3.62 1.50
N GLU A 41 12.35 -2.69 0.73
CA GLU A 41 13.09 -1.94 -0.30
C GLU A 41 13.01 -0.43 -0.02
N PRO A 42 13.92 0.39 -0.57
CA PRO A 42 13.88 1.83 -0.42
C PRO A 42 12.53 2.43 -0.86
N TRP A 43 11.87 3.16 0.04
CA TRP A 43 10.56 3.75 -0.20
C TRP A 43 10.68 5.26 -0.36
N GLU A 44 10.62 5.74 -1.59
CA GLU A 44 10.83 7.16 -1.89
C GLU A 44 9.84 8.08 -1.14
N ARG A 45 8.57 7.67 -1.02
CA ARG A 45 7.52 8.48 -0.39
C ARG A 45 7.78 8.71 1.10
N LEU A 46 8.16 7.66 1.84
CA LEU A 46 8.39 7.73 3.29
C LEU A 46 9.86 7.95 3.67
N GLY A 47 10.81 7.82 2.74
CA GLY A 47 12.24 8.05 2.99
C GLY A 47 12.96 6.95 3.77
N GLY A 48 12.28 5.86 4.13
CA GLY A 48 12.85 4.68 4.80
C GLY A 48 12.91 3.47 3.88
N LEU A 49 12.96 2.28 4.48
CA LEU A 49 12.71 1.02 3.79
C LEU A 49 11.27 0.57 4.06
N GLY A 50 10.62 -0.10 3.13
CA GLY A 50 9.27 -0.58 3.37
C GLY A 50 8.77 -1.68 2.45
N ALA A 51 7.63 -2.25 2.85
CA ALA A 51 6.87 -3.21 2.10
C ALA A 51 5.38 -3.13 2.47
N TYR A 52 4.50 -3.23 1.49
CA TYR A 52 3.08 -3.41 1.73
C TYR A 52 2.75 -4.83 2.18
N VAL A 53 1.83 -4.94 3.13
CA VAL A 53 1.32 -6.21 3.67
C VAL A 53 -0.18 -6.28 3.40
N HIS A 54 -0.56 -7.10 2.42
CA HIS A 54 -1.94 -7.28 1.98
C HIS A 54 -2.45 -8.64 2.45
N LEU A 55 -3.20 -8.62 3.55
CA LEU A 55 -3.78 -9.85 4.09
C LEU A 55 -5.01 -10.30 3.31
N ALA A 56 -5.12 -11.60 3.07
CA ALA A 56 -6.32 -12.18 2.46
C ALA A 56 -7.58 -11.77 3.27
N GLY A 57 -8.60 -11.25 2.57
CA GLY A 57 -9.82 -10.74 3.21
C GLY A 57 -9.81 -9.25 3.56
N LYS A 58 -8.69 -8.52 3.36
CA LYS A 58 -8.64 -7.06 3.55
C LYS A 58 -9.62 -6.28 2.67
N SER A 59 -9.95 -6.84 1.50
CA SER A 59 -10.63 -6.12 0.40
C SER A 59 -9.99 -4.74 0.22
N ASP A 60 -10.77 -3.70 -0.05
CA ASP A 60 -10.32 -2.30 -0.06
C ASP A 60 -10.67 -1.57 1.25
N PHE A 61 -10.88 -2.30 2.36
CA PHE A 61 -11.24 -1.71 3.66
C PHE A 61 -10.03 -1.29 4.49
N LEU A 62 -8.92 -2.01 4.38
CA LEU A 62 -7.71 -1.74 5.16
C LEU A 62 -6.45 -1.98 4.32
N SER A 63 -5.38 -1.29 4.68
CA SER A 63 -4.02 -1.51 4.18
C SER A 63 -3.09 -1.59 5.38
N ALA A 64 -2.04 -2.38 5.27
CA ALA A 64 -0.94 -2.39 6.22
C ALA A 64 0.38 -2.34 5.45
N TYR A 65 1.42 -1.82 6.09
CA TYR A 65 2.78 -1.87 5.59
C TYR A 65 3.75 -1.97 6.77
N VAL A 66 4.94 -2.47 6.49
CA VAL A 66 6.09 -2.37 7.39
C VAL A 66 6.97 -1.24 6.86
N VAL A 67 7.44 -0.39 7.77
CA VAL A 67 8.41 0.67 7.46
C VAL A 67 9.55 0.61 8.47
N GLU A 68 10.78 0.77 7.99
CA GLU A 68 11.98 0.86 8.80
C GLU A 68 12.63 2.23 8.65
N ILE A 69 12.98 2.83 9.79
CA ILE A 69 13.76 4.07 9.84
C ILE A 69 15.24 3.67 9.85
N PRO A 70 16.04 4.10 8.86
CA PRO A 70 17.47 3.81 8.85
C PRO A 70 18.16 4.34 10.12
N PRO A 71 19.26 3.70 10.59
CA PRO A 71 19.98 4.17 11.77
C PRO A 71 20.37 5.65 11.70
N GLY A 72 19.90 6.44 12.66
CA GLY A 72 20.14 7.90 12.71
C GLY A 72 19.39 8.71 11.64
N GLY A 73 18.47 8.09 10.90
CA GLY A 73 17.61 8.73 9.91
C GLY A 73 16.24 9.11 10.48
N GLU A 74 15.38 9.55 9.56
CA GLU A 74 13.99 9.91 9.81
C GLU A 74 13.13 9.52 8.61
N LEU A 75 11.83 9.38 8.82
CA LEU A 75 10.87 9.27 7.72
C LEU A 75 10.45 10.67 7.25
N LYS A 76 10.07 10.77 5.99
CA LYS A 76 9.41 11.95 5.43
C LYS A 76 8.01 12.11 6.05
N PRO A 77 7.53 13.34 6.28
CA PRO A 77 6.18 13.57 6.76
C PRO A 77 5.12 12.98 5.83
N GLU A 78 4.17 12.26 6.41
CA GLU A 78 3.02 11.71 5.69
C GLU A 78 1.78 12.61 5.86
N GLN A 79 1.01 12.76 4.77
CA GLN A 79 -0.26 13.47 4.79
C GLN A 79 -1.31 12.62 4.07
N HIS A 80 -2.36 12.24 4.78
CA HIS A 80 -3.45 11.41 4.24
C HIS A 80 -4.81 11.78 4.84
N MET A 81 -5.88 11.33 4.18
CA MET A 81 -7.28 11.50 4.59
C MET A 81 -7.88 10.19 5.15
N HIS A 82 -7.07 9.40 5.85
CA HIS A 82 -7.50 8.20 6.58
C HIS A 82 -6.85 8.16 7.95
N ASP A 83 -7.35 7.29 8.82
CA ASP A 83 -6.72 7.01 10.10
C ASP A 83 -5.64 5.94 9.93
N GLU A 84 -4.58 6.05 10.71
CA GLU A 84 -3.48 5.09 10.73
C GLU A 84 -3.17 4.67 12.18
N LEU A 85 -2.91 3.38 12.37
CA LEU A 85 -2.47 2.81 13.64
C LEU A 85 -1.05 2.27 13.47
N MET A 86 -0.13 2.77 14.29
CA MET A 86 1.27 2.36 14.27
C MET A 86 1.60 1.47 15.48
N HIS A 87 2.37 0.42 15.24
CA HIS A 87 2.95 -0.45 16.28
C HIS A 87 4.46 -0.56 16.06
N VAL A 88 5.22 -0.53 17.14
CA VAL A 88 6.70 -0.57 17.16
C VAL A 88 7.15 -1.79 17.94
#